data_AF-A0A1Q5IJM7-F1
#
_entry.id   AF-A0A1Q5IJM7-F1
#
_cell.length_a   1.000
_cell.length_b   1.000
_cell.length_c   1.000
_cell.angle_alpha   90.00
_cell.angle_beta   90.00
_cell.angle_gamma   90.00
#
_symmetry.space_group_name_H-M   'P 1'
#
loop_
_entity.id
_entity.type
_entity.pdbx_description
1 polymer ?
#
loop_
_entity_poly.entity_id
_entity_poly.type
_entity_poly.pdbx_seq_one_letter_code
_entity_poly.pdbx_strand_id
1 'polypeptide(L)'
;MTLWDVEVGRLADDLLELPPEPLRVLGLRVFEATLDVFGRPLEDLFVEETVAFCRRALEEFRSVRNVADFTPARREPFLEGYDWEDGKAPFAAASLSQGVAQYAGFLVGRDAEELVEALSSFYESVLSFAALGRVVSVEDEHENDLCRRAVDEQLAWISEVRGGRVTTGARRGRTSSSRRSTQACSHV
;
A
#
# COMPACT_ATOMS: atom_id res chain seq x y z
N MET A 1 15.42 -12.66 -7.85
CA MET A 1 15.74 -11.23 -7.99
C MET A 1 14.67 -10.64 -8.87
N THR A 2 13.80 -9.85 -8.27
CA THR A 2 12.67 -9.17 -8.89
C THR A 2 13.05 -7.77 -9.34
N LEU A 3 12.18 -7.08 -10.09
CA LEU A 3 12.37 -5.67 -10.41
C LEU A 3 12.47 -4.82 -9.13
N TRP A 4 11.69 -5.17 -8.10
CA TRP A 4 11.76 -4.49 -6.80
C TRP A 4 13.15 -4.62 -6.18
N ASP A 5 13.76 -5.83 -6.18
CA ASP A 5 15.11 -6.03 -5.64
C ASP A 5 16.14 -5.11 -6.31
N VAL A 6 16.02 -4.92 -7.62
CA VAL A 6 16.95 -4.11 -8.42
C VAL A 6 16.74 -2.62 -8.18
N GLU A 7 15.50 -2.16 -8.19
CA GLU A 7 15.19 -0.72 -8.20
C GLU A 7 15.00 -0.14 -6.80
N VAL A 8 14.21 -0.82 -5.97
CA VAL A 8 13.80 -0.36 -4.63
C VAL A 8 14.68 -0.99 -3.55
N GLY A 9 14.96 -2.29 -3.64
CA GLY A 9 15.73 -3.05 -2.64
C GLY A 9 17.13 -2.50 -2.40
N ARG A 10 17.75 -1.89 -3.42
CA ARG A 10 19.04 -1.17 -3.29
C ARG A 10 18.98 0.06 -2.36
N LEU A 11 17.80 0.54 -2.00
CA LEU A 11 17.57 1.64 -1.07
C LEU A 11 17.21 1.14 0.34
N ALA A 12 17.22 -0.18 0.60
CA ALA A 12 16.84 -0.76 1.89
C ALA A 12 17.65 -0.16 3.04
N ASP A 13 18.99 -0.13 2.91
CA ASP A 13 19.88 0.45 3.94
C ASP A 13 19.54 1.91 4.24
N ASP A 14 19.22 2.71 3.21
CA ASP A 14 18.80 4.10 3.38
C ASP A 14 17.49 4.22 4.18
N LEU A 15 16.58 3.25 4.05
CA LEU A 15 15.32 3.23 4.79
C LEU A 15 15.53 2.85 6.27
N LEU A 16 16.52 2.00 6.57
CA LEU A 16 16.83 1.60 7.95
C LEU A 16 17.30 2.78 8.81
N GLU A 17 17.88 3.81 8.19
CA GLU A 17 18.36 5.02 8.87
C GLU A 17 17.25 6.07 9.10
N LEU A 18 16.06 5.88 8.52
CA LEU A 18 14.98 6.87 8.62
C LEU A 18 14.22 6.79 9.95
N PRO A 19 13.69 7.93 10.44
CA PRO A 19 12.82 7.90 11.61
C PRO A 19 11.53 7.10 11.35
N PRO A 20 10.95 6.46 12.39
CA PRO A 20 9.75 5.63 12.25
C PRO A 20 8.50 6.34 11.69
N GLU A 21 8.34 7.65 11.92
CA GLU A 21 7.12 8.37 11.48
C GLU A 21 7.01 8.53 9.95
N PRO A 22 8.04 9.03 9.25
CA PRO A 22 8.06 8.98 7.78
C PRO A 22 7.85 7.56 7.23
N LEU A 23 8.49 6.57 7.85
CA LEU A 23 8.39 5.16 7.48
C LEU A 23 6.96 4.60 7.66
N ARG A 24 6.26 5.00 8.73
CA ARG A 24 4.82 4.72 8.91
C ARG A 24 4.00 5.25 7.74
N VAL A 25 4.21 6.51 7.36
CA VAL A 25 3.49 7.11 6.24
C VAL A 25 3.78 6.39 4.92
N LEU A 26 5.04 6.00 4.70
CA LEU A 26 5.44 5.22 3.53
C LEU A 26 4.71 3.88 3.47
N GLY A 27 4.78 3.07 4.54
CA GLY A 27 4.16 1.74 4.57
C GLY A 27 2.65 1.79 4.34
N LEU A 28 1.95 2.77 4.94
CA LEU A 28 0.50 2.95 4.71
C LEU A 28 0.20 3.32 3.26
N ARG A 29 0.95 4.24 2.66
CA ARG A 29 0.76 4.65 1.26
C ARG A 29 0.99 3.50 0.29
N VAL A 30 2.02 2.68 0.54
CA VAL A 30 2.31 1.51 -0.29
C VAL A 30 1.21 0.47 -0.16
N PHE A 31 0.74 0.19 1.06
CA PHE A 31 -0.40 -0.71 1.23
C PHE A 31 -1.65 -0.22 0.50
N GLU A 32 -1.99 1.07 0.61
CA GLU A 32 -3.10 1.70 -0.12
C GLU A 32 -2.95 1.55 -1.63
N ALA A 33 -1.77 1.85 -2.17
CA ALA A 33 -1.51 1.72 -3.60
C ALA A 33 -1.58 0.29 -4.09
N THR A 34 -1.07 -0.68 -3.33
CA THR A 34 -1.17 -2.10 -3.71
C THR A 34 -2.62 -2.50 -3.92
N LEU A 35 -3.52 -2.08 -3.03
CA LEU A 35 -4.96 -2.31 -3.18
C LEU A 35 -5.54 -1.59 -4.40
N ASP A 36 -5.08 -0.36 -4.68
CA ASP A 36 -5.51 0.41 -5.86
C ASP A 36 -4.98 -0.16 -7.19
N VAL A 37 -3.78 -0.75 -7.20
CA VAL A 37 -3.14 -1.37 -8.38
C VAL A 37 -3.96 -2.54 -8.89
N PHE A 38 -4.61 -3.29 -8.00
CA PHE A 38 -5.51 -4.37 -8.39
C PHE A 38 -6.67 -3.89 -9.28
N GLY A 39 -7.04 -2.61 -9.20
CA GLY A 39 -7.92 -1.93 -10.16
C GLY A 39 -9.33 -2.51 -10.29
N ARG A 40 -9.71 -3.41 -9.38
CA ARG A 40 -11.00 -4.12 -9.32
C ARG A 40 -11.53 -4.08 -7.89
N PRO A 41 -12.85 -4.24 -7.69
CA PRO A 41 -13.36 -4.60 -6.37
C PRO A 41 -12.58 -5.78 -5.81
N LEU A 42 -12.10 -5.67 -4.57
CA LEU A 42 -11.31 -6.73 -3.94
C LEU A 42 -12.09 -8.05 -3.88
N GLU A 43 -13.42 -7.97 -3.81
CA GLU A 43 -14.35 -9.11 -3.84
C GLU A 43 -14.28 -9.95 -5.12
N ASP A 44 -13.86 -9.35 -6.23
CA ASP A 44 -13.67 -10.07 -7.49
C ASP A 44 -12.37 -10.91 -7.47
N LEU A 45 -11.44 -10.56 -6.58
CA LEU A 45 -10.09 -11.12 -6.54
C LEU A 45 -9.88 -12.09 -5.37
N PHE A 46 -10.49 -11.77 -4.24
CA PHE A 46 -10.28 -12.45 -2.97
C PHE A 46 -11.58 -13.01 -2.41
N VAL A 47 -11.47 -13.97 -1.49
CA VAL A 47 -12.60 -14.44 -0.70
C VAL A 47 -13.04 -13.36 0.31
N GLU A 48 -14.26 -13.48 0.85
CA GLU A 48 -14.84 -12.45 1.71
C GLU A 48 -13.97 -12.15 2.94
N GLU A 49 -13.37 -13.19 3.50
CA GLU A 49 -12.49 -13.16 4.67
C GLU A 49 -11.24 -12.31 4.41
N THR A 50 -10.58 -12.50 3.27
CA THR A 50 -9.40 -11.72 2.86
C THR A 50 -9.75 -10.27 2.55
N VAL A 51 -10.91 -10.01 1.94
CA VAL A 51 -11.39 -8.63 1.75
C VAL A 51 -11.66 -7.95 3.09
N ALA A 52 -12.35 -8.64 4.01
CA ALA A 52 -12.64 -8.12 5.35
C ALA A 52 -11.36 -7.87 6.15
N PHE A 53 -10.35 -8.74 6.01
CA PHE A 53 -9.02 -8.53 6.58
C PHE A 53 -8.36 -7.26 6.04
N CYS A 54 -8.26 -7.10 4.73
CA CYS A 54 -7.64 -5.93 4.11
C CYS A 54 -8.33 -4.62 4.53
N ARG A 55 -9.66 -4.61 4.57
CA ARG A 55 -10.46 -3.45 5.01
C ARG A 55 -10.19 -3.09 6.47
N ARG A 56 -10.24 -4.07 7.38
CA ARG A 56 -9.95 -3.86 8.80
C ARG A 56 -8.51 -3.36 9.01
N ALA A 57 -7.54 -3.97 8.34
CA ALA A 57 -6.14 -3.53 8.41
C ALA A 57 -5.99 -2.07 7.93
N LEU A 58 -6.63 -1.72 6.81
CA LEU A 58 -6.56 -0.37 6.27
C LEU A 58 -7.20 0.67 7.21
N GLU A 59 -8.36 0.36 7.78
CA GLU A 59 -9.02 1.22 8.77
C GLU A 59 -8.14 1.42 10.01
N GLU A 60 -7.58 0.34 10.53
CA GLU A 60 -6.73 0.37 11.73
C GLU A 60 -5.46 1.19 11.46
N PHE A 61 -4.72 0.92 10.37
CA PHE A 61 -3.50 1.65 10.03
C PHE A 61 -3.76 3.14 9.74
N ARG A 62 -4.90 3.49 9.13
CA ARG A 62 -5.31 4.89 8.94
C ARG A 62 -5.62 5.61 10.26
N SER A 63 -6.08 4.87 11.27
CA SER A 63 -6.39 5.40 12.58
C SER A 63 -5.11 5.79 13.37
N VAL A 64 -3.98 5.14 13.08
CA VAL A 64 -2.68 5.41 13.69
C VAL A 64 -2.15 6.78 13.25
N ARG A 65 -2.11 7.73 14.17
CA ARG A 65 -1.55 9.07 13.93
C ARG A 65 -0.07 9.13 14.28
N ASN A 66 0.34 8.40 15.30
CA ASN A 66 1.72 8.25 15.74
C ASN A 66 2.07 6.76 15.92
N VAL A 67 3.29 6.34 15.56
CA VAL A 67 3.75 4.96 15.74
C VAL A 67 3.72 4.49 17.20
N ALA A 68 3.83 5.42 18.16
CA ALA A 68 3.73 5.11 19.59
C ALA A 68 2.30 4.70 20.00
N ASP A 69 1.28 5.10 19.24
CA ASP A 69 -0.13 4.77 19.52
C ASP A 69 -0.48 3.33 19.12
N PHE A 70 0.41 2.65 18.38
CA PHE A 70 0.21 1.27 17.96
C PHE A 70 0.90 0.32 18.94
N THR A 71 0.09 -0.46 19.64
CA THR A 71 0.54 -1.34 20.72
C THR A 71 0.31 -2.81 20.34
N PRO A 72 1.01 -3.76 20.99
CA PRO A 72 0.74 -5.20 20.79
C PRO A 72 -0.75 -5.55 20.95
N ALA A 73 -1.43 -4.96 21.93
CA ALA A 73 -2.86 -5.17 22.18
C ALA A 73 -3.77 -4.65 21.04
N ARG A 74 -3.32 -3.69 20.23
CA ARG A 74 -4.00 -3.29 19.00
C ARG A 74 -3.69 -4.23 17.83
N ARG A 75 -2.50 -4.84 17.83
CA ARG A 75 -2.06 -5.78 16.80
C ARG A 75 -2.78 -7.13 16.86
N GLU A 76 -2.89 -7.70 18.05
CA GLU A 76 -3.40 -9.07 18.25
C GLU A 76 -4.80 -9.29 17.65
N PRO A 77 -5.82 -8.43 17.88
CA PRO A 77 -7.20 -8.74 17.47
C PRO A 77 -7.45 -8.77 15.95
N PHE A 78 -6.57 -8.19 15.12
CA PHE A 78 -6.75 -8.21 13.66
C PHE A 78 -5.90 -9.28 12.97
N LEU A 79 -4.81 -9.75 13.61
CA LEU A 79 -4.00 -10.86 13.11
C LEU A 79 -4.52 -12.21 13.64
N GLU A 80 -5.14 -12.22 14.83
CA GLU A 80 -5.81 -13.42 15.36
C GLU A 80 -7.03 -13.77 14.50
N GLY A 81 -7.02 -15.00 13.97
CA GLY A 81 -8.13 -15.56 13.20
C GLY A 81 -8.09 -15.27 11.70
N TYR A 82 -7.01 -14.68 11.18
CA TYR A 82 -6.81 -14.62 9.74
C TYR A 82 -6.22 -15.93 9.20
N ASP A 83 -6.96 -16.57 8.30
CA ASP A 83 -6.48 -17.67 7.48
C ASP A 83 -5.87 -17.09 6.20
N TRP A 84 -4.60 -17.37 5.95
CA TRP A 84 -3.87 -16.87 4.77
C TRP A 84 -4.25 -17.63 3.49
N GLU A 85 -5.02 -18.72 3.62
CA GLU A 85 -5.48 -19.52 2.50
C GLU A 85 -6.67 -18.85 1.78
N ASP A 86 -6.38 -18.08 0.74
CA ASP A 86 -7.40 -17.56 -0.20
C ASP A 86 -7.58 -18.50 -1.38
N GLY A 87 -8.81 -19.01 -1.58
CA GLY A 87 -9.12 -19.96 -2.66
C GLY A 87 -9.19 -19.37 -4.08
N LYS A 88 -9.30 -18.04 -4.24
CA LYS A 88 -9.39 -17.36 -5.54
C LYS A 88 -8.02 -16.91 -6.05
N ALA A 89 -7.21 -16.30 -5.19
CA ALA A 89 -5.91 -15.74 -5.54
C ALA A 89 -4.85 -16.03 -4.45
N PRO A 90 -4.51 -17.31 -4.22
CA PRO A 90 -3.76 -17.75 -3.04
C PRO A 90 -2.40 -17.05 -2.90
N PHE A 91 -1.63 -16.91 -3.99
CA PHE A 91 -0.30 -16.29 -3.94
C PHE A 91 -0.36 -14.79 -3.68
N ALA A 92 -1.24 -14.07 -4.37
CA ALA A 92 -1.40 -12.63 -4.16
C ALA A 92 -1.92 -12.33 -2.74
N ALA A 93 -2.87 -13.12 -2.24
CA ALA A 93 -3.38 -13.01 -0.88
C ALA A 93 -2.32 -13.32 0.17
N ALA A 94 -1.53 -14.39 -0.01
CA ALA A 94 -0.47 -14.76 0.91
C ALA A 94 0.57 -13.63 1.08
N SER A 95 1.13 -13.12 -0.03
CA SER A 95 2.09 -12.01 0.01
C SER A 95 1.48 -10.72 0.55
N LEU A 96 0.22 -10.40 0.20
CA LEU A 96 -0.47 -9.22 0.76
C LEU A 96 -0.60 -9.32 2.28
N SER A 97 -0.98 -10.50 2.77
CA SER A 97 -1.20 -10.74 4.19
C SER A 97 0.10 -10.72 4.98
N GLN A 98 1.17 -11.27 4.41
CA GLN A 98 2.50 -11.18 4.95
C GLN A 98 2.94 -9.72 5.07
N GLY A 99 2.76 -8.91 4.01
CA GLY A 99 3.06 -7.49 4.04
C GLY A 99 2.27 -6.72 5.11
N VAL A 100 0.98 -7.04 5.30
CA VAL A 100 0.17 -6.47 6.38
C VAL A 100 0.72 -6.86 7.76
N ALA A 101 1.10 -8.13 7.95
CA ALA A 101 1.62 -8.62 9.23
C ALA A 101 3.00 -8.03 9.59
N GLN A 102 3.88 -7.87 8.59
CA GLN A 102 5.19 -7.24 8.74
C GLN A 102 5.05 -5.73 9.00
N TYR A 103 4.17 -5.04 8.27
CA TYR A 103 3.92 -3.62 8.55
C TYR A 103 3.36 -3.41 9.97
N ALA A 104 2.46 -4.29 10.41
CA ALA A 104 1.96 -4.28 11.78
C ALA A 104 3.06 -4.48 12.82
N GLY A 105 3.99 -5.39 12.57
CA GLY A 105 5.11 -5.63 13.47
C GLY A 105 6.09 -4.45 13.48
N PHE A 106 6.37 -3.81 12.34
CA PHE A 106 7.08 -2.53 12.28
C PHE A 106 6.43 -1.48 13.18
N LEU A 107 5.10 -1.31 13.14
CA LEU A 107 4.42 -0.33 13.98
C LEU A 107 4.58 -0.62 15.49
N VAL A 108 4.67 -1.89 15.89
CA VAL A 108 4.87 -2.31 17.28
C VAL A 108 6.33 -2.22 17.71
N GLY A 109 7.24 -2.81 16.94
CA GLY A 109 8.67 -2.95 17.26
C GLY A 109 9.51 -1.73 16.88
N ARG A 110 9.01 -0.90 15.96
CA ARG A 110 9.76 0.17 15.27
C ARG A 110 10.99 -0.36 14.55
N ASP A 111 10.92 -1.61 14.11
CA ASP A 111 11.97 -2.27 13.35
C ASP A 111 11.80 -1.96 11.87
N ALA A 112 12.67 -1.11 11.33
CA ALA A 112 12.62 -0.69 9.94
C ALA A 112 12.86 -1.86 8.96
N GLU A 113 13.52 -2.95 9.40
CA GLU A 113 13.68 -4.16 8.58
C GLU A 113 12.30 -4.76 8.26
N GLU A 114 11.40 -4.85 9.25
CA GLU A 114 10.04 -5.34 9.03
C GLU A 114 9.25 -4.46 8.04
N LEU A 115 9.51 -3.16 8.01
CA LEU A 115 8.90 -2.31 6.98
C LEU A 115 9.45 -2.63 5.59
N VAL A 116 10.77 -2.77 5.44
CA VAL A 116 11.38 -3.12 4.15
C VAL A 116 10.83 -4.43 3.63
N GLU A 117 10.69 -5.44 4.50
CA GLU A 117 10.05 -6.70 4.15
C GLU A 117 8.58 -6.49 3.72
N ALA A 118 7.82 -5.67 4.44
CA ALA A 118 6.44 -5.36 4.08
C ALA A 118 6.33 -4.73 2.67
N LEU A 119 7.22 -3.80 2.33
CA LEU A 119 7.26 -3.17 1.00
C LEU A 119 7.52 -4.18 -0.11
N SER A 120 8.44 -5.13 0.14
CA SER A 120 8.72 -6.23 -0.78
C SER A 120 7.52 -7.16 -0.93
N SER A 121 6.91 -7.61 0.18
CA SER A 121 5.73 -8.49 0.12
C SER A 121 4.51 -7.83 -0.53
N PHE A 122 4.33 -6.52 -0.38
CA PHE A 122 3.33 -5.78 -1.15
C PHE A 122 3.62 -5.80 -2.66
N TYR A 123 4.87 -5.67 -3.06
CA TYR A 123 5.26 -5.83 -4.46
C TYR A 123 5.06 -7.27 -4.96
N GLU A 124 5.44 -8.28 -4.18
CA GLU A 124 5.22 -9.69 -4.53
C GLU A 124 3.73 -10.02 -4.73
N SER A 125 2.85 -9.35 -3.99
CA SER A 125 1.40 -9.46 -4.19
C SER A 125 0.97 -8.90 -5.56
N VAL A 126 1.52 -7.74 -5.95
CA VAL A 126 1.31 -7.16 -7.30
C VAL A 126 1.86 -8.08 -8.38
N LEU A 127 3.06 -8.62 -8.20
CA LEU A 127 3.70 -9.55 -9.13
C LEU A 127 2.84 -10.82 -9.32
N SER A 128 2.34 -11.39 -8.23
CA SER A 128 1.44 -12.54 -8.26
C SER A 128 0.12 -12.21 -8.96
N PHE A 129 -0.42 -11.01 -8.73
CA PHE A 129 -1.63 -10.53 -9.40
C PHE A 129 -1.43 -10.28 -10.90
N ALA A 130 -0.26 -9.79 -11.32
CA ALA A 130 0.07 -9.56 -12.72
C ALA A 130 0.11 -10.85 -13.56
N ALA A 131 0.16 -12.02 -12.92
CA ALA A 131 0.05 -13.34 -13.54
C ALA A 131 1.02 -13.56 -14.73
N LEU A 132 2.25 -13.05 -14.62
CA LEU A 132 3.28 -13.09 -15.66
C LEU A 132 3.81 -14.51 -15.97
N GLY A 133 3.38 -15.53 -15.22
CA GLY A 133 3.74 -16.93 -15.43
C GLY A 133 4.66 -17.48 -14.34
N ARG A 134 5.19 -18.69 -14.55
CA ARG A 134 6.04 -19.41 -13.57
C ARG A 134 7.51 -18.99 -13.60
N VAL A 135 7.97 -18.50 -14.75
CA VAL A 135 9.32 -17.97 -14.93
C VAL A 135 9.14 -16.55 -15.41
N VAL A 136 9.52 -15.61 -14.57
CA VAL A 136 9.38 -14.18 -14.81
C VAL A 136 10.76 -13.57 -14.68
N SER A 137 11.19 -12.86 -15.71
CA SER A 137 12.44 -12.09 -15.68
C SER A 137 12.17 -10.65 -15.23
N VAL A 138 13.21 -9.95 -14.79
CA VAL A 138 13.13 -8.52 -14.47
C VAL A 138 12.66 -7.70 -15.67
N GLU A 139 12.99 -8.12 -16.88
CA GLU A 139 12.55 -7.45 -18.12
C GLU A 139 11.04 -7.63 -18.34
N ASP A 140 10.49 -8.82 -18.07
CA ASP A 140 9.04 -9.06 -18.12
C ASP A 140 8.29 -8.21 -17.08
N GLU A 141 8.86 -8.08 -15.86
CA GLU A 141 8.32 -7.20 -14.82
C GLU A 141 8.37 -5.73 -15.25
N HIS A 142 9.46 -5.30 -15.88
CA HIS A 142 9.63 -3.93 -16.35
C HIS A 142 8.66 -3.56 -17.49
N GLU A 143 8.34 -4.50 -18.38
CA GLU A 143 7.35 -4.32 -19.45
C GLU A 143 5.90 -4.36 -18.93
N ASN A 144 5.68 -4.86 -17.71
CA ASN A 144 4.35 -4.94 -17.12
C ASN A 144 3.94 -3.63 -16.44
N ASP A 145 2.80 -3.06 -16.87
CA ASP A 145 2.29 -1.79 -16.36
C ASP A 145 2.03 -1.78 -14.85
N LEU A 146 1.55 -2.90 -14.27
CA LEU A 146 1.25 -2.98 -12.84
C LEU A 146 2.52 -2.98 -12.00
N CYS A 147 3.50 -3.80 -12.41
CA CYS A 147 4.78 -3.93 -11.72
C CYS A 147 5.57 -2.62 -11.79
N ARG A 148 5.69 -2.03 -12.99
CA ARG A 148 6.33 -0.73 -13.18
C ARG A 148 5.67 0.36 -12.36
N ARG A 149 4.34 0.46 -12.39
CA ARG A 149 3.60 1.45 -11.60
C ARG A 149 3.84 1.29 -10.11
N ALA A 150 3.83 0.06 -9.58
CA ALA A 150 4.08 -0.20 -8.18
C ALA A 150 5.49 0.25 -7.76
N VAL A 151 6.51 -0.04 -8.58
CA VAL A 151 7.90 0.40 -8.35
C VAL A 151 8.02 1.92 -8.42
N ASP A 152 7.46 2.56 -9.45
CA ASP A 152 7.50 4.01 -9.63
C ASP A 152 6.87 4.76 -8.44
N GLU A 153 5.72 4.28 -7.96
CA GLU A 153 5.03 4.86 -6.80
C GLU A 153 5.85 4.69 -5.51
N GLN A 154 6.43 3.50 -5.26
CA GLN A 154 7.32 3.30 -4.11
C GLN A 154 8.56 4.20 -4.17
N LEU A 155 9.24 4.27 -5.32
CA LEU A 155 10.42 5.13 -5.51
C LEU A 155 10.09 6.61 -5.27
N ALA A 156 8.95 7.08 -5.79
CA ALA A 156 8.50 8.45 -5.59
C ALA A 156 8.32 8.77 -4.10
N TRP A 157 7.66 7.89 -3.34
CA TRP A 157 7.44 8.11 -1.91
C TRP A 157 8.70 7.94 -1.08
N ILE A 158 9.59 6.99 -1.42
CA ILE A 158 10.90 6.85 -0.78
C ILE A 158 11.70 8.15 -0.95
N SER A 159 11.69 8.74 -2.14
CA SER A 159 12.32 10.04 -2.39
C SER A 159 11.70 11.16 -1.55
N GLU A 160 10.36 11.20 -1.42
CA GLU A 160 9.67 12.18 -0.57
C GLU A 160 10.05 12.07 0.91
N VAL A 161 10.06 10.85 1.48
CA VAL A 161 10.37 10.65 2.89
C VAL A 161 11.85 10.92 3.20
N ARG A 162 12.77 10.50 2.32
CA ARG A 162 14.20 10.81 2.44
C ARG A 162 14.48 12.31 2.31
N GLY A 163 13.76 12.99 1.43
CA GLY A 163 13.86 14.43 1.22
C GLY A 163 13.17 15.29 2.28
N GLY A 164 12.57 14.68 3.31
CA GLY A 164 11.85 15.38 4.38
C GLY A 164 10.53 16.04 3.94
N ARG A 165 10.02 15.72 2.75
CA ARG A 165 8.77 16.30 2.20
C ARG A 165 7.60 15.36 2.43
N VAL A 166 7.26 15.10 3.69
CA VAL A 166 6.06 14.31 4.00
C VAL A 166 4.83 15.18 3.82
N THR A 167 4.19 15.07 2.65
CA THR A 167 2.90 15.73 2.38
C THR A 167 1.78 14.97 3.10
N THR A 168 1.47 15.36 4.34
CA THR A 168 0.22 14.92 4.98
C THR A 168 -0.94 15.41 4.12
N GLY A 169 -1.69 14.49 3.53
CA GLY A 169 -2.67 14.76 2.47
C GLY A 169 -3.70 15.82 2.83
N ALA A 170 -3.46 17.06 2.41
CA ALA A 170 -4.49 18.08 2.30
C ALA A 170 -5.27 17.81 1.01
N ARG A 171 -6.41 17.14 1.17
CA ARG A 171 -7.46 16.94 0.17
C ARG A 171 -7.68 18.24 -0.62
N ARG A 172 -7.30 18.30 -1.90
CA ARG A 172 -7.61 19.43 -2.79
C ARG A 172 -9.13 19.58 -2.90
N GLY A 173 -9.69 20.53 -2.17
CA GLY A 173 -11.05 21.01 -2.40
C GLY A 173 -11.13 21.60 -3.80
N ARG A 174 -11.71 20.86 -4.75
CA ARG A 174 -12.25 21.45 -5.98
C ARG A 174 -13.50 22.24 -5.60
N THR A 175 -13.34 23.54 -5.39
CA THR A 175 -14.44 24.50 -5.52
C THR A 175 -14.72 24.69 -7.01
N SER A 176 -15.56 23.81 -7.57
CA SER A 176 -16.15 24.05 -8.88
C SER A 176 -17.09 25.25 -8.78
N SER A 177 -16.68 26.32 -9.48
CA SER A 177 -17.46 27.53 -9.67
C SER A 177 -18.66 27.23 -10.57
N SER A 178 -19.86 27.12 -9.98
CA SER A 178 -21.11 27.09 -10.75
C SER A 178 -21.60 28.52 -10.94
N ARG A 179 -21.21 29.15 -12.06
CA ARG A 179 -21.94 30.29 -12.64
C ARG A 179 -23.21 29.73 -13.28
N ARG A 180 -24.37 29.98 -12.67
CA ARG A 180 -25.64 29.97 -13.40
C ARG A 180 -26.11 31.40 -13.63
N SER A 181 -25.88 31.86 -14.85
CA SER A 181 -26.71 32.87 -15.49
C SER A 181 -28.13 32.30 -15.59
N THR A 182 -29.13 33.02 -15.11
CA THR A 182 -30.51 32.84 -15.57
C THR A 182 -31.10 34.21 -15.84
N GLN A 183 -31.32 34.41 -17.13
CA GLN A 183 -31.94 35.52 -17.82
C GLN A 183 -33.44 35.52 -17.48
N ALA A 184 -33.96 36.63 -16.96
CA ALA A 184 -35.39 36.84 -16.78
C ALA A 184 -35.86 37.87 -17.81
N CYS A 185 -36.45 37.37 -18.90
CA CYS A 185 -37.38 38.13 -19.72
C CYS A 185 -38.71 38.24 -18.97
N SER A 186 -39.28 39.43 -18.88
CA SER A 186 -40.74 39.63 -18.76
C SER A 186 -41.10 41.04 -19.24
N HIS A 187 -41.66 41.11 -20.44
CA HIS A 187 -42.58 42.16 -20.88
C HIS A 187 -43.97 41.80 -20.33
N VAL A 188 -44.60 42.69 -19.57
CA VAL A 188 -45.91 43.35 -19.82
C VAL A 188 -45.94 44.62 -18.99
#